data_AF-A0A7Y0S9W9-F1
#
_entry.id   AF-A0A7Y0S9W9-F1
#
_cell.length_a   1.000
_cell.length_b   1.000
_cell.length_c   1.000
_cell.angle_alpha   90.00
_cell.angle_beta   90.00
_cell.angle_gamma   90.00
#
_symmetry.space_group_name_H-M   'P 1'
#
loop_
_entity.id
_entity.type
_entity.pdbx_description
1 polymer ?
#
loop_
_entity_poly.entity_id
_entity_poly.type
_entity_poly.pdbx_seq_one_letter_code
_entity_poly.pdbx_strand_id
1 'polypeptide(L)'
;SVIDRACSEAIARANRRVYRALVEPLTDSHRAKLDELLKLKAGSSITWLTWLRQAPLKPNSRHMLEHIERLKTFQLVDLPEGLGRHIHQNRLLKLAREGGQMTPKDLGKFE
;
A
#
# COMPACT_ATOMS: atom_id res chain seq x y z
N SER A 1 -20.81 -2.02 28.87
CA SER A 1 -22.24 -2.31 28.60
C SER A 1 -22.38 -3.29 27.43
N VAL A 2 -23.51 -3.99 27.28
CA VAL A 2 -23.80 -4.82 26.09
C VAL A 2 -23.73 -4.00 24.80
N ILE A 3 -24.07 -2.70 24.89
CA ILE A 3 -23.99 -1.73 23.79
C ILE A 3 -22.54 -1.52 23.32
N ASP A 4 -21.60 -1.35 24.26
CA ASP A 4 -20.18 -1.17 23.91
C ASP A 4 -19.60 -2.39 23.20
N ARG A 5 -20.01 -3.59 23.64
CA ARG A 5 -19.59 -4.85 23.01
C ARG A 5 -20.17 -4.98 21.60
N ALA A 6 -21.46 -4.69 21.41
CA ALA A 6 -22.11 -4.73 20.11
C ALA A 6 -21.48 -3.71 19.12
N CYS A 7 -21.17 -2.49 19.58
CA CYS A 7 -20.47 -1.49 18.79
C CYS A 7 -19.05 -1.95 18.40
N SER A 8 -18.31 -2.52 19.34
CA SER A 8 -16.95 -3.04 19.10
C SER A 8 -16.96 -4.19 18.09
N GLU A 9 -17.91 -5.12 18.21
CA GLU A 9 -18.08 -6.21 17.26
C GLU A 9 -18.49 -5.72 15.86
N ALA A 10 -19.37 -4.72 15.78
CA ALA A 10 -19.77 -4.11 14.51
C ALA A 10 -18.60 -3.44 13.80
N ILE A 11 -17.77 -2.68 14.54
CA ILE A 11 -16.54 -2.06 14.01
C ILE A 11 -15.57 -3.14 13.51
N ALA A 12 -15.36 -4.20 14.28
CA ALA A 12 -14.48 -5.30 13.89
C ALA A 12 -14.97 -6.01 12.61
N ARG A 13 -16.29 -6.24 12.49
CA ARG A 13 -16.90 -6.81 11.27
C ARG A 13 -16.74 -5.87 10.08
N ALA A 14 -16.95 -4.57 10.26
CA ALA A 14 -16.76 -3.58 9.20
C ALA A 14 -15.30 -3.55 8.72
N ASN A 15 -14.33 -3.57 9.64
CA ASN A 15 -12.91 -3.61 9.29
C ASN A 15 -12.55 -4.86 8.49
N ARG A 16 -13.02 -6.05 8.92
CA ARG A 16 -12.82 -7.29 8.16
C ARG A 16 -13.40 -7.23 6.75
N ARG A 17 -14.58 -6.61 6.56
CA ARG A 17 -15.17 -6.42 5.22
C ARG A 17 -14.31 -5.51 4.34
N VAL A 18 -13.78 -4.43 4.89
CA VAL A 18 -12.87 -3.52 4.17
C VAL A 18 -11.59 -4.24 3.76
N TYR A 19 -10.94 -4.97 4.67
CA TYR A 19 -9.74 -5.73 4.34
C TYR A 19 -10.02 -6.80 3.29
N ARG A 20 -11.13 -7.55 3.42
CA ARG A 20 -11.53 -8.54 2.42
C ARG A 20 -11.71 -7.89 1.04
N ALA A 21 -12.42 -6.77 0.96
CA ALA A 21 -12.63 -6.06 -0.31
C ALA A 21 -11.34 -5.53 -0.96
N LEU A 22 -10.28 -5.30 -0.18
CA LEU A 22 -8.96 -4.90 -0.69
C LEU A 22 -8.07 -6.09 -1.09
N VAL A 23 -8.25 -7.26 -0.45
CA VAL A 23 -7.35 -8.41 -0.62
C VAL A 23 -7.91 -9.47 -1.56
N GLU A 24 -9.23 -9.66 -1.57
CA GLU A 24 -9.93 -10.66 -2.39
C GLU A 24 -9.69 -10.50 -3.90
N PRO A 25 -9.63 -9.28 -4.46
CA PRO A 25 -9.29 -9.09 -5.88
C PRO A 25 -7.80 -9.30 -6.22
N LEU A 26 -6.92 -9.47 -5.22
CA LEU A 26 -5.48 -9.59 -5.45
C LEU A 26 -5.09 -11.04 -5.72
N THR A 27 -4.53 -11.28 -6.91
CA THR A 27 -3.90 -12.55 -7.28
C THR A 27 -2.59 -12.75 -6.51
N ASP A 28 -2.08 -13.99 -6.49
CA ASP A 28 -0.78 -14.29 -5.90
C ASP A 28 0.36 -13.50 -6.57
N SER A 29 0.22 -13.19 -7.87
CA SER A 29 1.17 -12.33 -8.58
C SER A 29 1.16 -10.90 -8.03
N HIS A 30 -0.02 -10.32 -7.76
CA HIS A 30 -0.10 -8.98 -7.15
C HIS A 30 0.54 -8.97 -5.76
N ARG A 31 0.30 -10.01 -4.96
CA ARG A 31 0.88 -10.15 -3.62
C ARG A 31 2.40 -10.24 -3.69
N ALA A 32 2.93 -11.16 -4.49
CA ALA A 32 4.37 -11.29 -4.70
C ALA A 32 5.02 -9.97 -5.16
N LYS A 33 4.39 -9.24 -6.09
CA LYS A 33 4.87 -7.92 -6.54
C LYS A 33 4.87 -6.88 -5.42
N LEU A 34 3.88 -6.90 -4.53
CA LEU A 34 3.84 -6.02 -3.35
C LEU A 34 4.94 -6.40 -2.35
N ASP A 35 5.20 -7.68 -2.15
CA ASP A 35 6.26 -8.20 -1.27
C ASP A 35 7.65 -7.84 -1.83
N GLU A 36 7.85 -7.88 -3.16
CA GLU A 36 9.09 -7.39 -3.80
C GLU A 36 9.37 -5.91 -3.46
N LEU A 37 8.34 -5.09 -3.21
CA LEU A 37 8.55 -3.69 -2.81
C LEU A 37 9.21 -3.56 -1.44
N LEU A 38 9.11 -4.58 -0.58
CA LEU A 38 9.73 -4.60 0.75
C LEU A 38 11.21 -4.98 0.70
N LYS A 39 11.72 -5.47 -0.44
CA LYS A 39 13.14 -5.81 -0.63
C LYS A 39 14.00 -4.58 -0.93
N LEU A 40 15.31 -4.71 -0.67
CA LEU A 40 16.29 -3.68 -0.98
C LEU A 40 16.36 -3.41 -2.50
N LYS A 41 16.36 -2.14 -2.88
CA LYS A 41 16.62 -1.73 -4.26
C LYS A 41 18.08 -2.01 -4.60
N ALA A 42 18.34 -2.65 -5.73
CA ALA A 42 19.69 -2.96 -6.18
C ALA A 42 20.58 -1.70 -6.21
N GLY A 43 21.78 -1.79 -5.62
CA GLY A 43 22.70 -0.66 -5.51
C GLY A 43 22.30 0.43 -4.51
N SER A 44 21.33 0.17 -3.62
CA SER A 44 20.86 1.11 -2.60
C SER A 44 20.75 0.46 -1.22
N SER A 45 20.69 1.29 -0.17
CA SER A 45 20.44 0.88 1.21
C SER A 45 18.96 0.99 1.62
N ILE A 46 18.08 1.42 0.70
CA ILE A 46 16.65 1.54 0.94
C ILE A 46 15.86 0.51 0.13
N THR A 47 14.65 0.18 0.60
CA THR A 47 13.74 -0.70 -0.14
C THR A 47 13.10 0.02 -1.33
N TRP A 48 12.56 -0.76 -2.25
CA TRP A 48 11.75 -0.23 -3.37
C TRP A 48 10.58 0.64 -2.88
N LEU A 49 9.87 0.22 -1.83
CA LEU A 49 8.78 0.98 -1.25
C LEU A 49 9.26 2.33 -0.68
N THR A 50 10.39 2.35 0.02
CA THR A 50 10.95 3.59 0.57
C THR A 50 11.37 4.54 -0.56
N TRP A 51 11.99 4.03 -1.61
CA TRP A 51 12.38 4.83 -2.79
C TRP A 51 11.16 5.41 -3.51
N LEU A 52 10.10 4.62 -3.74
CA LEU A 52 8.85 5.08 -4.35
C LEU A 52 8.17 6.22 -3.59
N ARG A 53 8.30 6.23 -2.25
CA ARG A 53 7.70 7.23 -1.37
C ARG A 53 8.51 8.53 -1.26
N GLN A 54 9.73 8.58 -1.81
CA GLN A 54 10.54 9.79 -1.78
C GLN A 54 9.88 10.91 -2.59
N ALA A 55 9.90 12.14 -2.05
CA ALA A 55 9.37 13.29 -2.76
C ALA A 55 10.11 13.52 -4.10
N PRO A 56 9.40 13.96 -5.15
CA PRO A 56 10.03 14.44 -6.39
C PRO A 56 11.07 15.51 -6.11
N LEU A 57 12.23 15.40 -6.77
CA LEU A 57 13.22 16.47 -6.79
C LEU A 57 12.87 17.49 -7.87
N LYS A 58 13.51 18.68 -7.83
CA LYS A 58 13.29 19.75 -8.82
C LYS A 58 13.44 19.21 -10.25
N PRO A 59 12.51 19.49 -11.18
CA PRO A 59 12.54 18.92 -12.52
C PRO A 59 13.84 19.28 -13.25
N ASN A 60 14.57 18.25 -13.67
CA ASN A 60 15.72 18.30 -14.58
C ASN A 60 15.81 16.96 -15.33
N SER A 61 16.61 16.87 -16.38
CA SER A 61 16.67 15.67 -17.24
C SER A 61 16.97 14.38 -16.46
N ARG A 62 17.80 14.44 -15.42
CA ARG A 62 18.12 13.29 -14.56
C ARG A 62 16.92 12.85 -13.72
N HIS A 63 16.25 13.80 -13.06
CA HIS A 63 15.08 13.51 -12.23
C HIS A 63 13.86 13.09 -13.08
N MET A 64 13.77 13.53 -14.33
CA MET A 64 12.76 13.04 -15.27
C MET A 64 12.91 11.54 -15.54
N LEU A 65 14.14 11.04 -15.70
CA LEU A 65 14.38 9.60 -15.86
C LEU A 65 13.96 8.82 -14.60
N GLU A 66 14.26 9.35 -13.41
CA GLU A 66 13.84 8.75 -12.15
C GLU A 66 12.31 8.71 -12.02
N HIS A 67 11.62 9.77 -12.46
CA HIS A 67 10.15 9.78 -12.52
C HIS A 67 9.58 8.72 -13.46
N ILE A 68 10.19 8.54 -14.64
CA ILE A 68 9.80 7.49 -15.56
C ILE A 68 10.02 6.11 -14.93
N GLU A 69 11.14 5.89 -14.24
CA GLU A 69 11.40 4.64 -13.50
C GLU A 69 10.31 4.40 -12.44
N ARG A 70 9.96 5.41 -11.64
CA ARG A 70 8.88 5.30 -10.64
C ARG A 70 7.54 4.94 -11.27
N LEU A 71 7.17 5.60 -12.36
CA LEU A 71 5.92 5.29 -13.08
C LEU A 71 5.91 3.85 -13.60
N LYS A 72 7.04 3.38 -14.17
CA LYS A 72 7.18 1.99 -14.60
C LYS A 72 7.05 1.03 -13.42
N THR A 73 7.70 1.30 -12.29
CA THR A 73 7.57 0.48 -11.09
C THR A 73 6.11 0.43 -10.59
N PHE A 74 5.39 1.56 -10.56
CA PHE A 74 3.97 1.58 -10.19
C PHE A 74 3.10 0.75 -11.15
N GLN A 75 3.34 0.87 -12.46
CA GLN A 75 2.63 0.10 -13.48
C GLN A 75 2.91 -1.40 -13.35
N LEU A 76 4.14 -1.79 -12.98
CA LEU A 76 4.52 -3.19 -12.81
C LEU A 76 3.79 -3.88 -11.67
N VAL A 77 3.40 -3.15 -10.60
CA VAL A 77 2.57 -3.71 -9.51
C VAL A 77 1.22 -4.17 -10.06
N ASP A 78 0.70 -3.48 -11.07
CA ASP A 78 -0.48 -3.89 -11.86
C ASP A 78 -1.70 -4.20 -10.99
N LEU A 79 -1.99 -3.30 -10.03
CA LEU A 79 -3.13 -3.49 -9.13
C LEU A 79 -4.46 -3.51 -9.92
N PRO A 80 -5.44 -4.35 -9.52
CA PRO A 80 -6.72 -4.43 -10.19
C PRO A 80 -7.39 -3.07 -10.37
N GLU A 81 -7.90 -2.80 -11.57
CA GLU A 81 -8.65 -1.58 -11.83
C GLU A 81 -9.85 -1.48 -10.89
N GLY A 82 -10.03 -0.30 -10.30
CA GLY A 82 -11.14 -0.04 -9.39
C GLY A 82 -11.01 -0.69 -8.02
N LEU A 83 -9.82 -1.19 -7.64
CA LEU A 83 -9.54 -1.64 -6.29
C LEU A 83 -9.96 -0.57 -5.27
N GLY A 84 -10.80 -0.97 -4.31
CA GLY A 84 -11.28 -0.08 -3.26
C GLY A 84 -12.36 0.93 -3.67
N ARG A 85 -12.87 0.94 -4.92
CA ARG A 85 -14.00 1.83 -5.32
C ARG A 85 -15.28 1.60 -4.52
N HIS A 86 -15.48 0.39 -4.01
CA HIS A 86 -16.63 0.02 -3.17
C HIS A 86 -16.42 0.35 -1.67
N ILE A 87 -15.27 0.92 -1.31
CA ILE A 87 -14.92 1.31 0.06
C ILE A 87 -15.07 2.83 0.16
N HIS A 88 -15.68 3.31 1.24
CA HIS A 88 -15.81 4.74 1.47
C HIS A 88 -14.44 5.44 1.47
N GLN A 89 -14.29 6.53 0.71
CA GLN A 89 -13.02 7.22 0.49
C GLN A 89 -12.29 7.59 1.79
N ASN A 90 -12.96 8.21 2.76
CA ASN A 90 -12.35 8.55 4.05
C ASN A 90 -11.82 7.34 4.83
N ARG A 91 -12.43 6.17 4.66
CA ARG A 91 -11.96 4.93 5.30
C ARG A 91 -10.67 4.46 4.64
N LEU A 92 -10.62 4.50 3.31
CA LEU A 92 -9.42 4.17 2.55
C LEU A 92 -8.28 5.14 2.86
N LEU A 93 -8.55 6.44 2.93
CA LEU A 93 -7.57 7.46 3.32
C LEU A 93 -7.05 7.26 4.74
N LYS A 94 -7.92 6.86 5.69
CA LYS A 94 -7.50 6.55 7.05
C LYS A 94 -6.53 5.36 7.08
N LEU A 95 -6.84 4.28 6.36
CA LEU A 95 -5.95 3.13 6.22
C LEU A 95 -4.63 3.49 5.54
N ALA A 96 -4.67 4.31 4.47
CA ALA A 96 -3.47 4.78 3.78
C ALA A 96 -2.58 5.63 4.68
N ARG A 97 -3.17 6.45 5.58
CA ARG A 97 -2.40 7.21 6.58
C ARG A 97 -1.76 6.29 7.61
N GLU A 98 -2.50 5.32 8.13
CA GLU A 98 -1.98 4.32 9.08
C GLU A 98 -0.81 3.53 8.46
N GLY A 99 -0.98 2.99 7.26
CA GLY A 99 0.09 2.28 6.54
C GLY A 99 1.24 3.21 6.10
N GLY A 100 0.94 4.47 5.78
CA GLY A 100 1.95 5.48 5.50
C GLY A 100 2.87 5.77 6.68
N GLN A 101 2.43 5.60 7.93
CA GLN A 101 3.32 5.77 9.09
C GLN A 101 4.19 4.54 9.36
N MET A 102 3.94 3.41 8.69
CA MET A 102 4.74 2.19 8.85
C MET A 102 6.01 2.24 8.00
N THR A 103 7.11 1.72 8.56
CA THR A 103 8.35 1.49 7.81
C THR A 103 8.28 0.13 7.10
N PRO A 104 9.09 -0.11 6.04
CA PRO A 104 9.17 -1.44 5.42
C PRO A 104 9.52 -2.55 6.43
N LYS A 105 10.33 -2.24 7.45
CA LYS A 105 10.67 -3.16 8.54
C LYS A 105 9.46 -3.52 9.41
N ASP A 106 8.52 -2.60 9.61
CA ASP A 106 7.28 -2.90 10.33
C ASP A 106 6.33 -3.73 9.48
N LEU A 107 6.30 -3.50 8.17
CA LEU A 107 5.49 -4.26 7.22
C LEU A 107 5.99 -5.70 7.05
N GLY A 108 7.31 -5.92 7.00
CA GLY A 108 7.89 -7.27 6.92
C GLY A 108 7.68 -8.15 8.17
N LYS A 109 7.03 -7.64 9.24
CA LYS A 109 6.62 -8.47 10.39
C LYS A 109 5.27 -9.19 10.16
N PHE A 110 4.58 -8.86 9.07
CA PHE A 110 3.28 -9.44 8.70
C PHE A 110 3.39 -10.52 7.61
N GLU A 111 4.59 -10.75 7.07
CA GLU A 111 4.96 -11.92 6.24
C GLU A 111 5.31 -13.13 7.12
#